data_AF-A0A661Z9V1-F1
#
_entry.id   AF-A0A661Z9V1-F1
#
_cell.length_a   1.000
_cell.length_b   1.000
_cell.length_c   1.000
_cell.angle_alpha   90.00
_cell.angle_beta   90.00
_cell.angle_gamma   90.00
#
_symmetry.space_group_name_H-M   'P 1'
#
loop_
_entity.id
_entity.type
_entity.pdbx_description
1 polymer ?
#
loop_
_entity_poly.entity_id
_entity_poly.type
_entity_poly.pdbx_seq_one_letter_code
_entity_poly.pdbx_strand_id
1 'polypeptide(L)'
;IGGVDPTLDLAAKKKIPEEQMPMIRLMQPDVYAEIGAGIDFYLPYFKFSPELKFGIGFNNVAVADNTEYTGAMKYMKSKVIMLSFHFE
;
A
#
# COMPACT_ATOMS: atom_id res chain seq x y z
N ILE A 1 -15.61 -3.05 -8.35
CA ILE A 1 -15.75 -3.71 -7.04
C ILE A 1 -14.94 -2.87 -6.06
N GLY A 2 -15.52 -2.42 -4.95
CA GLY A 2 -14.85 -1.57 -3.97
C GLY A 2 -15.05 -2.14 -2.56
N GLY A 3 -14.11 -1.85 -1.67
CA GLY A 3 -14.10 -2.44 -0.33
C GLY A 3 -13.16 -1.71 0.63
N VAL A 4 -13.17 -2.18 1.87
CA VAL A 4 -12.21 -1.77 2.90
C VAL A 4 -11.30 -2.97 3.14
N ASP A 5 -10.00 -2.80 2.92
CA ASP A 5 -9.01 -3.85 3.13
C ASP A 5 -8.12 -3.50 4.34
N PRO A 6 -8.15 -4.30 5.42
CA PRO A 6 -7.20 -4.19 6.51
C PRO A 6 -5.87 -4.83 6.09
N THR A 7 -4.94 -4.03 5.59
CA THR A 7 -3.64 -4.53 5.12
C THR A 7 -2.53 -4.25 6.14
N LEU A 8 -1.66 -5.24 6.36
CA LEU A 8 -0.42 -5.05 7.11
C LEU A 8 0.71 -4.71 6.13
N ASP A 9 1.31 -3.54 6.28
CA ASP A 9 2.46 -3.16 5.48
C ASP A 9 3.72 -3.91 5.96
N LEU A 10 4.10 -4.95 5.21
CA LEU A 10 5.28 -5.77 5.49
C LEU A 10 6.60 -5.08 5.07
N ALA A 11 6.53 -4.04 4.23
CA ALA A 11 7.69 -3.25 3.85
C ALA A 11 8.08 -2.24 4.95
N ALA A 12 7.15 -1.92 5.87
CA ALA A 12 7.41 -1.09 7.03
C ALA A 12 8.40 -1.77 8.00
N LYS A 13 9.68 -1.35 7.94
CA LYS A 13 10.73 -1.82 8.87
C LYS A 13 10.47 -1.31 10.29
N LYS A 14 10.14 -2.23 11.21
CA LYS A 14 9.88 -1.93 12.63
C LYS A 14 11.12 -1.42 13.40
N LYS A 15 12.32 -1.82 12.97
CA LYS A 15 13.62 -1.34 13.48
C LYS A 15 14.52 -0.96 12.31
N ILE A 16 15.05 0.26 12.34
CA ILE A 16 16.08 0.74 11.41
C ILE A 16 17.42 0.61 12.16
N PRO A 17 18.46 0.00 11.57
CA PRO A 17 19.81 0.00 12.15
C PRO A 17 20.33 1.44 12.30
N GLU A 18 21.07 1.76 13.38
CA GLU A 18 21.61 3.11 13.62
C GLU A 18 22.45 3.64 12.44
N GLU A 19 23.09 2.76 11.67
CA GLU A 19 23.88 3.10 10.46
C GLU A 19 23.06 3.72 9.32
N GLN A 20 21.73 3.56 9.32
CA GLN A 20 20.82 4.06 8.28
C GLN A 20 20.02 5.28 8.72
N MET A 21 20.37 5.90 9.85
CA MET A 21 19.81 7.18 10.22
C MET A 21 20.35 8.30 9.30
N PRO A 22 19.50 9.23 8.84
CA PRO A 22 18.11 9.42 9.24
C PRO A 22 17.13 8.85 8.20
N MET A 23 16.40 7.79 8.55
CA MET A 23 15.38 7.16 7.70
C MET A 23 14.02 7.17 8.42
N ILE A 24 12.96 7.44 7.66
CA ILE A 24 11.59 7.59 8.19
C ILE A 24 11.07 6.22 8.62
N ARG A 25 10.55 6.13 9.85
CA ARG A 25 9.89 4.92 10.37
C ARG A 25 8.42 4.93 9.97
N LEU A 26 7.95 3.81 9.42
CA LEU A 26 6.57 3.62 8.98
C LEU A 26 5.81 2.71 9.96
N MET A 27 4.55 3.02 10.23
CA MET A 27 3.68 2.22 11.09
C MET A 27 3.09 1.03 10.31
N GLN A 28 2.99 -0.15 10.95
CA GLN A 28 2.69 -1.42 10.27
C GLN A 28 1.20 -1.66 9.92
N PRO A 29 0.21 -1.35 10.78
CA PRO A 29 -1.19 -1.52 10.42
C PRO A 29 -1.74 -0.26 9.75
N ASP A 30 -2.25 -0.39 8.53
CA ASP A 30 -3.09 0.62 7.88
C ASP A 30 -4.37 -0.02 7.35
N VAL A 31 -5.39 0.80 7.12
CA VAL A 31 -6.66 0.38 6.55
C VAL A 31 -6.80 1.10 5.23
N TYR A 32 -6.99 0.36 4.15
CA TYR A 32 -7.11 0.89 2.80
C TYR A 32 -8.58 0.94 2.40
N ALA A 33 -9.02 2.08 1.87
CA ALA A 33 -10.19 2.10 1.00
C ALA A 33 -9.73 1.75 -0.41
N GLU A 34 -10.36 0.74 -0.98
CA GLU A 34 -10.00 0.24 -2.30
C GLU A 34 -11.15 0.38 -3.29
N ILE A 35 -10.79 0.73 -4.52
CA ILE A 35 -11.66 0.67 -5.67
C ILE A 35 -10.94 -0.02 -6.81
N GLY A 36 -11.58 -1.03 -7.38
CA GLY A 36 -11.04 -1.77 -8.51
C GLY A 36 -12.04 -2.00 -9.62
N ALA A 37 -11.49 -2.14 -10.83
CA ALA A 37 -12.19 -2.54 -12.02
C ALA A 37 -11.37 -3.63 -12.73
N GLY A 38 -12.06 -4.66 -13.20
CA GLY A 38 -11.48 -5.73 -14.00
C GLY A 38 -12.29 -5.96 -15.25
N ILE A 39 -11.65 -6.50 -16.27
CA ILE A 39 -12.29 -6.90 -17.53
C ILE A 39 -11.94 -8.36 -17.75
N ASP A 40 -12.93 -9.14 -18.18
CA ASP A 40 -12.76 -10.56 -18.45
C ASP A 40 -12.72 -10.80 -19.97
N PHE A 41 -11.61 -11.34 -20.46
CA PHE A 41 -11.46 -11.81 -21.83
C PHE A 41 -11.64 -13.33 -21.87
N TYR A 42 -12.61 -13.78 -22.67
CA TYR A 42 -12.83 -15.20 -22.92
C TYR A 42 -12.13 -15.59 -24.22
N LEU A 43 -10.92 -16.17 -24.11
CA LEU A 43 -10.19 -16.71 -25.25
C LEU A 43 -10.50 -18.22 -25.40
N PRO A 44 -10.26 -18.82 -26.58
CA PRO A 44 -10.57 -20.23 -26.83
C PRO A 44 -9.85 -21.22 -25.92
N TYR A 45 -8.70 -20.82 -25.35
CA TYR A 45 -7.81 -21.68 -24.58
C TYR A 45 -7.75 -21.33 -23.09
N PHE A 46 -8.03 -20.07 -22.73
CA PHE A 46 -7.99 -19.59 -21.35
C PHE A 46 -8.81 -18.32 -21.20
N LYS A 47 -9.26 -18.04 -19.99
CA LYS A 47 -9.84 -16.76 -19.60
C LYS A 47 -8.72 -15.86 -19.09
N PHE A 48 -8.57 -14.69 -19.69
CA PHE A 48 -7.64 -13.67 -19.24
C PHE A 48 -8.42 -12.55 -18.56
N SER A 49 -8.22 -12.38 -17.25
CA SER A 49 -8.96 -11.37 -16.48
C SER A 49 -7.99 -10.39 -15.80
N PRO A 50 -7.56 -9.32 -16.50
CA PRO A 50 -6.83 -8.23 -15.87
C PRO A 50 -7.73 -7.44 -14.91
N GLU A 51 -7.23 -7.21 -13.71
CA GLU A 51 -7.88 -6.41 -12.68
C GLU A 51 -6.94 -5.30 -12.21
N LEU A 52 -7.46 -4.08 -12.14
CA LEU A 52 -6.76 -2.92 -11.61
C LEU A 52 -7.46 -2.44 -10.35
N LYS A 53 -6.74 -2.39 -9.24
CA LYS A 53 -7.19 -1.91 -7.94
C LYS A 53 -6.36 -0.72 -7.48
N PHE A 54 -7.03 0.28 -6.92
CA PHE A 54 -6.44 1.45 -6.31
C PHE A 54 -6.84 1.49 -4.85
N GLY A 55 -5.85 1.53 -3.96
CA GLY A 55 -6.04 1.62 -2.51
C GLY A 55 -5.47 2.91 -1.93
N ILE A 56 -6.21 3.55 -1.03
CA ILE A 56 -5.75 4.72 -0.28
C ILE A 56 -5.86 4.40 1.22
N GLY A 57 -4.73 4.51 1.92
CA GLY A 57 -4.62 4.34 3.36
C GLY A 57 -5.26 5.51 4.12
N PHE A 58 -6.01 5.18 5.17
CA PHE A 58 -6.66 6.18 6.02
C PHE A 58 -5.77 6.69 7.15
N ASN A 59 -4.87 5.86 7.68
CA ASN A 59 -4.09 6.21 8.86
C ASN A 59 -2.85 7.02 8.48
N ASN A 60 -2.33 7.75 9.48
CA ASN A 60 -1.02 8.36 9.35
C ASN A 60 0.03 7.27 9.54
N VAL A 61 0.76 6.92 8.48
CA VAL A 61 1.83 5.92 8.56
C VAL A 61 3.16 6.51 9.03
N ALA A 62 3.30 7.84 9.11
CA ALA A 62 4.52 8.49 9.58
C ALA A 62 4.66 8.37 11.12
N VAL A 63 5.77 7.77 11.56
CA VAL A 63 6.17 7.79 12.98
C VAL A 63 7.02 9.03 13.24
N ALA A 64 6.60 9.85 14.20
CA ALA A 64 7.33 11.05 14.59
C ALA A 64 8.54 10.66 15.47
N ASP A 65 9.74 10.61 14.89
CA ASP A 65 10.98 10.24 15.57
C ASP A 65 11.93 11.42 15.81
N ASN A 66 11.44 12.67 15.84
CA ASN A 66 12.22 13.91 16.12
C ASN A 66 13.55 14.02 15.33
N THR A 67 13.62 13.39 14.16
CA THR A 67 14.70 13.55 13.17
C THR A 67 14.38 14.73 12.24
N GLU A 68 15.38 15.34 11.61
CA GLU A 68 15.21 16.51 10.72
C GLU A 68 14.13 16.32 9.64
N TYR A 69 13.89 15.09 9.18
CA TYR A 69 12.84 14.76 8.20
C TYR A 69 11.43 14.61 8.80
N THR A 70 11.31 14.16 10.06
CA THR A 70 10.00 13.98 10.71
C THR A 70 9.43 15.30 11.24
N GLY A 71 10.26 16.32 11.45
CA GLY A 71 9.81 17.68 11.79
C GLY A 71 9.14 18.42 10.63
N ALA A 72 9.48 18.10 9.38
CA ALA A 72 8.93 18.74 8.18
C ALA A 72 7.67 18.05 7.63
N MET A 73 7.50 16.74 7.89
CA MET A 73 6.36 15.95 7.39
C MET A 73 5.36 15.65 8.50
N LYS A 74 4.28 16.42 8.55
CA LYS A 74 3.21 16.29 9.57
C LYS A 74 2.30 15.06 9.36
N TYR A 75 2.21 14.55 8.13
CA TYR A 75 1.27 13.49 7.79
C TYR A 75 1.67 12.76 6.50
N MET A 76 1.63 11.42 6.52
CA MET A 76 1.90 10.56 5.36
C MET A 76 0.74 9.56 5.21
N LYS A 77 0.10 9.55 4.04
CA LYS A 77 -0.88 8.52 3.67
C LYS A 77 -0.21 7.47 2.78
N SER A 78 -0.50 6.21 3.03
CA SER A 78 -0.13 5.15 2.09
C SER A 78 -1.06 5.16 0.88
N LYS A 79 -0.52 4.88 -0.31
CA LYS A 79 -1.30 4.68 -1.53
C LYS A 79 -0.73 3.48 -2.26
N VAL A 80 -1.60 2.57 -2.68
CA VAL A 80 -1.22 1.36 -3.40
C VAL A 80 -1.98 1.29 -4.73
N ILE A 81 -1.27 0.86 -5.76
CA ILE A 81 -1.87 0.52 -7.06
C ILE A 81 -1.52 -0.95 -7.27
N MET A 82 -2.54 -1.78 -7.42
CA MET A 82 -2.39 -3.21 -7.60
C MET A 82 -2.93 -3.60 -8.96
N LEU A 83 -2.06 -4.20 -9.77
CA LEU A 83 -2.40 -4.77 -11.06
C LEU A 83 -2.32 -6.29 -10.95
N SER A 84 -3.47 -6.93 -11.07
CA SER A 84 -3.62 -8.38 -10.95
C SER A 84 -3.97 -8.99 -12.29
N PHE A 85 -3.35 -10.12 -12.60
CA PHE A 85 -3.65 -10.88 -13.81
C PHE A 85 -4.12 -12.27 -13.42
N HIS A 86 -5.36 -12.59 -13.74
CA HIS A 86 -5.90 -13.93 -13.54
C HIS A 86 -5.91 -14.68 -14.88
N PHE A 87 -5.44 -15.92 -14.84
CA PHE A 87 -5.43 -16.85 -15.95
C PHE A 87 -6.18 -18.11 -15.49
N GLU A 88 -7.32 -18.39 -16.11
CA GLU A 88 -8.11 -19.62 -15.88
C GLU A 88 -8.20 -20.45 -17.15
#